data_AF-L9LDP7-F1
#
_entry.id   AF-L9LDP7-F1
#
_cell.length_a   1.000
_cell.length_b   1.000
_cell.length_c   1.000
_cell.angle_alpha   90.00
_cell.angle_beta   90.00
_cell.angle_gamma   90.00
#
_symmetry.space_group_name_H-M   'P 1'
#
loop_
_entity.id
_entity.type
_entity.pdbx_description
1 polymer ?
#
loop_
_entity_poly.entity_id
_entity_poly.type
_entity_poly.pdbx_seq_one_letter_code
_entity_poly.pdbx_strand_id
1 'polypeptide(L)'
;MSEKQSPDFTATAKSAMKLAGTILPASGMKVAGVLTLLGFLVTATESKVYTRCKLAKIFSRAGLDNYGGFSLGNWICMAYYESHYNTTAQTILEDGSVDYGIFQINSFTWCRHAKLQEKNHCHVACSALVTDDLTDAIICAKKIVKETEGMNYWQGWKKNCEGKDVSEWKKGCWRGETKLYF
;
A
#
# COMPACT_ATOMS: atom_id res chain seq x y z
N MET A 1 20.39 39.71 -17.26
CA MET A 1 21.68 39.12 -16.85
C MET A 1 21.50 38.64 -15.42
N SER A 2 21.41 37.37 -15.08
CA SER A 2 21.68 36.09 -15.75
C SER A 2 20.82 35.05 -14.99
N GLU A 3 19.89 34.34 -15.62
CA GLU A 3 20.01 33.01 -16.24
C GLU A 3 20.84 31.96 -15.48
N LYS A 4 20.24 30.74 -15.41
CA LYS A 4 20.70 29.42 -14.95
C LYS A 4 20.26 29.01 -13.53
N GLN A 5 19.74 27.81 -13.28
CA GLN A 5 19.36 26.65 -14.11
C GLN A 5 18.61 25.69 -13.16
N SER A 6 17.51 25.10 -13.63
CA SER A 6 16.83 23.94 -13.02
C SER A 6 17.72 22.68 -13.08
N PRO A 7 17.80 21.82 -12.05
CA PRO A 7 18.26 20.46 -12.25
C PRO A 7 17.07 19.56 -12.61
N ASP A 8 17.15 19.06 -13.84
CA ASP A 8 16.25 18.08 -14.44
C ASP A 8 16.65 16.65 -14.06
N PHE A 9 15.64 15.78 -14.20
CA PHE A 9 15.54 14.33 -14.29
C PHE A 9 16.78 13.41 -14.25
N THR A 10 16.47 12.19 -13.81
CA THR A 10 17.16 10.90 -14.07
C THR A 10 18.43 10.58 -13.27
N ALA A 11 18.23 9.92 -12.13
CA ALA A 11 19.19 8.95 -11.62
C ALA A 11 18.53 7.55 -11.62
N THR A 12 18.50 6.94 -12.80
CA THR A 12 18.15 5.52 -12.99
C THR A 12 19.29 4.68 -12.43
N ALA A 13 19.11 4.09 -11.24
CA ALA A 13 20.02 3.10 -10.71
C ALA A 13 19.88 1.79 -11.51
N LYS A 14 20.65 1.67 -12.60
CA LYS A 14 20.86 0.43 -13.34
C LYS A 14 21.76 -0.46 -12.49
N SER A 15 21.19 -1.38 -11.71
CA SER A 15 21.98 -2.40 -11.03
C SER A 15 22.47 -3.41 -12.08
N ALA A 16 23.74 -3.30 -12.45
CA ALA A 16 24.44 -4.23 -13.32
C ALA A 16 24.80 -5.50 -12.52
N MET A 17 24.09 -6.60 -12.79
CA MET A 17 24.42 -7.92 -12.26
C MET A 17 25.65 -8.44 -13.01
N LYS A 18 26.81 -8.41 -12.38
CA LYS A 18 28.05 -8.98 -12.91
C LYS A 18 28.06 -10.49 -12.63
N LEU A 19 27.61 -11.28 -13.61
CA LEU A 19 27.73 -12.73 -13.60
C LEU A 19 29.11 -13.14 -14.14
N ALA A 20 29.90 -13.80 -13.31
CA ALA A 20 31.11 -14.48 -13.75
C ALA A 20 30.74 -15.87 -14.32
N GLY A 21 30.86 -16.05 -15.64
CA GLY A 21 31.12 -17.37 -16.25
C GLY A 21 32.64 -17.61 -16.22
N THR A 22 33.21 -18.81 -16.16
CA THR A 22 32.86 -20.12 -16.72
C THR A 22 33.86 -21.15 -16.17
N ILE A 23 33.45 -22.39 -15.84
CA ILE A 23 34.27 -23.61 -16.06
C ILE A 23 33.31 -24.78 -16.35
N LEU A 24 33.43 -25.40 -17.53
CA LEU A 24 32.84 -26.71 -17.88
C LEU A 24 33.75 -27.84 -17.37
N PRO A 25 33.17 -29.00 -17.01
CA PRO A 25 33.62 -30.20 -17.70
C PRO A 25 32.44 -31.03 -18.25
N ALA A 26 32.69 -31.62 -19.42
CA ALA A 26 31.81 -32.58 -20.07
C ALA A 26 31.88 -33.95 -19.39
N SER A 27 30.75 -34.65 -19.26
CA SER A 27 30.54 -36.06 -19.65
C SER A 27 29.28 -36.68 -18.99
N GLY A 28 28.53 -37.46 -19.78
CA GLY A 28 27.62 -38.49 -19.29
C GLY A 28 26.11 -38.16 -19.23
N MET A 29 25.41 -38.32 -20.35
CA MET A 29 23.94 -38.28 -20.41
C MET A 29 23.33 -39.56 -19.80
N LYS A 30 22.48 -39.42 -18.76
CA LYS A 30 21.27 -40.23 -18.50
C LYS A 30 20.53 -39.75 -17.23
N VAL A 31 19.20 -39.87 -17.31
CA VAL A 31 18.13 -39.65 -16.29
C VAL A 31 17.34 -38.35 -16.48
N ALA A 32 16.09 -38.56 -16.89
CA ALA A 32 15.03 -37.58 -17.01
C ALA A 32 14.78 -36.89 -15.66
N GLY A 33 14.97 -35.58 -15.63
CA GLY A 33 14.65 -34.72 -14.50
C GLY A 33 13.88 -33.51 -14.99
N VAL A 34 12.60 -33.44 -14.66
CA VAL A 34 11.77 -32.24 -14.84
C VAL A 34 12.35 -31.15 -13.94
N LEU A 35 13.09 -30.20 -14.51
CA LEU A 35 13.55 -29.02 -13.78
C LEU A 35 12.61 -27.87 -14.12
N THR A 36 11.65 -27.65 -13.23
CA THR A 36 10.66 -26.58 -13.25
C THR A 36 11.33 -25.21 -13.30
N LEU A 37 11.07 -24.47 -14.38
CA LEU A 37 11.44 -23.07 -14.54
C LEU A 37 10.59 -22.22 -13.58
N LEU A 38 11.04 -21.98 -12.34
CA LEU A 38 10.44 -20.94 -11.49
C LEU A 38 10.94 -19.57 -11.95
N GLY A 39 10.32 -19.04 -12.99
CA GLY A 39 10.43 -17.63 -13.34
C GLY A 39 9.67 -16.81 -12.29
N PHE A 40 10.39 -16.20 -11.34
CA PHE A 40 9.82 -15.13 -10.53
C PHE A 40 9.52 -13.96 -11.45
N LEU A 41 8.25 -13.77 -11.82
CA LEU A 41 7.79 -12.50 -12.36
C LEU A 41 7.94 -11.47 -11.24
N VAL A 42 9.04 -10.71 -11.26
CA VAL A 42 9.11 -9.45 -10.55
C VAL A 42 8.27 -8.48 -11.37
N THR A 43 6.97 -8.46 -11.11
CA THR A 43 6.12 -7.38 -11.61
C THR A 43 6.58 -6.11 -10.92
N ALA A 44 7.20 -5.19 -11.67
CA ALA A 44 7.38 -3.83 -11.18
C ALA A 44 5.99 -3.29 -10.85
N THR A 45 5.70 -3.10 -9.56
CA THR A 45 4.45 -2.50 -9.12
C THR A 45 4.56 -1.01 -9.43
N GLU A 46 3.93 -0.59 -10.52
CA GLU A 46 3.73 0.83 -10.79
C GLU A 46 3.01 1.47 -9.59
N SER A 47 3.49 2.63 -9.15
CA SER A 47 2.86 3.34 -8.04
C SER A 47 1.53 3.91 -8.48
N LYS A 48 0.50 3.74 -7.64
CA LYS A 48 -0.85 4.18 -7.97
C LYS A 48 -1.38 5.17 -6.97
N VAL A 49 -1.63 6.36 -7.47
CA VAL A 49 -2.40 7.37 -6.75
C VAL A 49 -3.86 7.24 -7.15
N TYR A 50 -4.70 6.81 -6.21
CA TYR A 50 -6.13 6.68 -6.47
C TYR A 50 -6.82 8.04 -6.48
N THR A 51 -7.83 8.21 -7.35
CA THR A 51 -8.74 9.35 -7.24
C THR A 51 -9.74 9.12 -6.11
N ARG A 52 -10.19 10.21 -5.46
CA ARG A 52 -11.17 10.18 -4.34
C ARG A 52 -12.36 9.25 -4.63
N CYS A 53 -12.97 9.40 -5.81
CA CYS A 53 -14.17 8.65 -6.15
C CYS A 53 -13.91 7.20 -6.54
N LYS A 54 -12.76 6.87 -7.13
CA LYS A 54 -12.36 5.48 -7.36
C LYS A 54 -12.14 4.77 -6.03
N LEU A 55 -11.45 5.44 -5.10
CA LEU A 55 -11.19 4.91 -3.76
C LEU A 55 -12.49 4.72 -2.97
N ALA A 56 -13.39 5.70 -3.02
CA ALA A 56 -14.69 5.63 -2.37
C ALA A 56 -15.49 4.37 -2.78
N LYS A 57 -15.47 4.02 -4.07
CA LYS A 57 -16.14 2.80 -4.58
C LYS A 57 -15.45 1.53 -4.10
N ILE A 58 -14.12 1.49 -4.07
CA ILE A 58 -13.36 0.34 -3.56
C ILE A 58 -13.67 0.13 -2.08
N PHE A 59 -13.57 1.19 -1.27
CA PHE A 59 -13.84 1.13 0.17
C PHE A 59 -15.29 0.75 0.48
N SER A 60 -16.25 1.27 -0.30
CA SER A 60 -17.66 0.90 -0.17
C SER A 60 -17.86 -0.60 -0.45
N ARG A 61 -17.33 -1.12 -1.57
CA ARG A 61 -17.43 -2.55 -1.92
C ARG A 61 -16.70 -3.46 -0.93
N ALA A 62 -15.62 -2.99 -0.34
CA ALA A 62 -14.89 -3.70 0.70
C ALA A 62 -15.58 -3.63 2.07
N GLY A 63 -16.76 -3.00 2.18
CA GLY A 63 -17.54 -2.93 3.41
C GLY A 63 -16.86 -2.10 4.50
N LEU A 64 -16.27 -0.95 4.12
CA LEU A 64 -15.76 0.04 5.07
C LEU A 64 -16.83 1.06 5.50
N ASP A 65 -17.92 1.20 4.75
CA ASP A 65 -19.01 2.09 5.18
C ASP A 65 -19.68 1.54 6.45
N ASN A 66 -19.67 2.34 7.51
CA ASN A 66 -20.10 1.99 8.87
C ASN A 66 -19.28 0.91 9.58
N TYR A 67 -18.11 0.52 9.06
CA TYR A 67 -17.21 -0.40 9.76
C TYR A 67 -16.65 0.27 11.02
N GLY A 68 -16.79 -0.40 12.18
CA GLY A 68 -16.35 0.14 13.47
C GLY A 68 -17.07 1.41 13.91
N GLY A 69 -18.26 1.70 13.34
CA GLY A 69 -18.99 2.95 13.61
C GLY A 69 -18.53 4.15 12.79
N PHE A 70 -17.57 3.98 11.88
CA PHE A 70 -17.05 5.06 11.05
C PHE A 70 -17.69 5.05 9.66
N SER A 71 -18.23 6.21 9.24
CA SER A 71 -18.78 6.38 7.89
C SER A 71 -17.70 6.23 6.82
N LEU A 72 -18.10 5.92 5.58
CA LEU A 72 -17.18 5.85 4.44
C LEU A 72 -16.32 7.12 4.26
N GLY A 73 -16.87 8.29 4.60
CA GLY A 73 -16.15 9.57 4.52
C GLY A 73 -14.92 9.62 5.44
N ASN A 74 -14.98 8.97 6.61
CA ASN A 74 -13.83 8.89 7.53
C ASN A 74 -12.66 8.13 6.89
N TRP A 75 -12.95 6.98 6.27
CA TRP A 75 -11.93 6.16 5.60
C TRP A 75 -11.27 6.88 4.44
N ILE A 76 -12.06 7.61 3.63
CA ILE A 76 -11.55 8.40 2.51
C ILE A 76 -10.71 9.56 3.03
N CYS A 77 -11.19 10.29 4.05
CA CYS A 77 -10.45 11.40 4.66
C CYS A 77 -9.12 10.93 5.26
N MET A 78 -9.14 9.84 6.02
CA MET A 78 -7.94 9.24 6.61
C MET A 78 -6.91 8.90 5.53
N ALA A 79 -7.29 8.13 4.50
CA ALA A 79 -6.38 7.74 3.43
C ALA A 79 -5.76 8.95 2.71
N TYR A 80 -6.49 10.06 2.59
CA TYR A 80 -5.95 11.29 2.01
C TYR A 80 -4.87 11.93 2.88
N TYR A 81 -5.11 12.05 4.18
CA TYR A 81 -4.19 12.73 5.09
C TYR A 81 -3.01 11.86 5.51
N GLU A 82 -3.10 10.55 5.35
CA GLU A 82 -1.99 9.63 5.59
C GLU A 82 -1.06 9.52 4.37
N SER A 83 -1.61 9.37 3.16
CA SER A 83 -0.78 9.03 1.98
C SER A 83 -1.09 9.82 0.70
N HIS A 84 -2.05 10.77 0.75
CA HIS A 84 -2.61 11.39 -0.45
C HIS A 84 -3.09 10.36 -1.50
N TYR A 85 -3.64 9.25 -1.02
CA TYR A 85 -4.12 8.11 -1.83
C TYR A 85 -3.02 7.36 -2.61
N ASN A 86 -1.76 7.55 -2.27
CA ASN A 86 -0.64 6.85 -2.89
C ASN A 86 -0.46 5.46 -2.26
N THR A 87 -0.66 4.40 -3.05
CA THR A 87 -0.52 3.02 -2.57
C THR A 87 0.90 2.62 -2.25
N THR A 88 1.92 3.27 -2.79
CA THR A 88 3.32 2.92 -2.54
C THR A 88 4.00 3.89 -1.58
N ALA A 89 3.23 4.74 -0.89
CA ALA A 89 3.75 5.67 0.09
C ALA A 89 4.52 4.93 1.20
N GLN A 90 5.71 5.42 1.53
CA GLN A 90 6.53 4.88 2.60
C GLN A 90 7.14 6.04 3.38
N THR A 91 7.00 6.00 4.70
CA THR A 91 7.55 7.01 5.61
C THR A 91 8.44 6.33 6.64
N ILE A 92 9.70 6.73 6.71
CA ILE A 92 10.64 6.22 7.73
C ILE A 92 10.49 7.08 8.98
N LEU A 93 10.26 6.44 10.12
CA LEU A 93 10.13 7.10 11.42
C LEU A 93 11.48 7.17 12.17
N GLU A 94 11.56 8.00 13.20
CA GLU A 94 12.78 8.21 13.99
C GLU A 94 13.27 6.93 14.69
N ASP A 95 12.37 6.03 15.05
CA ASP A 95 12.68 4.72 15.65
C ASP A 95 13.17 3.68 14.62
N GLY A 96 13.24 4.06 13.34
CA GLY A 96 13.64 3.19 12.23
C GLY A 96 12.58 2.17 11.82
N SER A 97 11.35 2.29 12.31
CA SER A 97 10.18 1.65 11.72
C SER A 97 9.72 2.40 10.47
N VAL A 98 8.88 1.76 9.65
CA VAL A 98 8.40 2.34 8.40
C VAL A 98 6.89 2.18 8.32
N ASP A 99 6.21 3.24 7.89
CA ASP A 99 4.78 3.25 7.62
C ASP A 99 4.53 2.95 6.14
N TYR A 100 3.64 2.00 5.85
CA TYR A 100 3.44 1.45 4.51
C TYR A 100 2.07 1.76 3.92
N GLY A 101 2.11 2.15 2.65
CA GLY A 101 1.00 2.18 1.73
C GLY A 101 -0.07 3.22 2.05
N ILE A 102 -1.24 2.99 1.48
CA ILE A 102 -2.34 3.98 1.45
C ILE A 102 -2.83 4.39 2.85
N PHE A 103 -2.68 3.50 3.83
CA PHE A 103 -3.10 3.71 5.22
C PHE A 103 -1.93 3.94 6.18
N GLN A 104 -0.69 4.09 5.68
CA GLN A 104 0.51 4.31 6.50
C GLN A 104 0.60 3.33 7.69
N ILE A 105 0.52 2.03 7.40
CA ILE A 105 0.53 0.97 8.40
C ILE A 105 1.97 0.66 8.84
N ASN A 106 2.23 0.79 10.14
CA ASN A 106 3.57 0.71 10.71
C ASN A 106 4.15 -0.72 10.83
N SER A 107 5.41 -0.91 10.44
CA SER A 107 6.10 -2.21 10.53
C SER A 107 6.47 -2.68 11.93
N PHE A 108 6.60 -1.80 12.92
CA PHE A 108 6.92 -2.23 14.27
C PHE A 108 5.82 -3.12 14.85
N THR A 109 4.55 -2.79 14.55
CA THR A 109 3.38 -3.45 15.15
C THR A 109 2.61 -4.33 14.17
N TRP A 110 2.34 -3.85 12.96
CA TRP A 110 1.24 -4.41 12.17
C TRP A 110 1.67 -5.38 11.07
N CYS A 111 2.77 -5.11 10.38
CA CYS A 111 3.28 -5.97 9.29
C CYS A 111 4.73 -6.41 9.55
N ARG A 112 5.23 -7.39 8.78
CA ARG A 112 6.63 -7.82 8.81
C ARG A 112 7.34 -7.48 7.51
N HIS A 113 8.48 -6.81 7.59
CA HIS A 113 9.36 -6.56 6.45
C HIS A 113 10.59 -7.47 6.50
N ALA A 114 11.38 -7.39 7.57
CA ALA A 114 12.65 -8.12 7.67
C ALA A 114 13.12 -8.39 9.10
N LYS A 115 12.65 -7.63 10.10
CA LYS A 115 13.18 -7.69 11.47
C LYS A 115 12.34 -8.66 12.30
N LEU A 116 13.01 -9.56 13.04
CA LEU A 116 12.32 -10.53 13.94
C LEU A 116 11.57 -9.85 15.10
N GLN A 117 11.94 -8.63 15.47
CA GLN A 117 11.29 -7.85 16.54
C GLN A 117 9.91 -7.29 16.11
N GLU A 118 9.55 -7.38 14.82
CA GLU A 118 8.27 -6.90 14.31
C GLU A 118 7.14 -7.86 14.73
N LYS A 119 6.15 -7.31 15.45
CA LYS A 119 5.06 -8.12 16.04
C LYS A 119 4.15 -8.75 15.00
N ASN A 120 3.95 -8.06 13.88
CA ASN A 120 3.16 -8.52 12.73
C ASN A 120 1.72 -8.93 13.11
N HIS A 121 0.99 -8.05 13.79
CA HIS A 121 -0.40 -8.32 14.21
C HIS A 121 -1.33 -8.67 13.03
N CYS A 122 -1.08 -8.12 11.84
CA CYS A 122 -1.89 -8.42 10.65
C CYS A 122 -1.47 -9.70 9.92
N HIS A 123 -0.40 -10.38 10.36
CA HIS A 123 0.14 -11.59 9.72
C HIS A 123 0.40 -11.41 8.22
N VAL A 124 0.93 -10.24 7.84
CA VAL A 124 1.11 -9.83 6.45
C VAL A 124 2.52 -9.29 6.22
N ALA A 125 3.07 -9.51 5.03
CA ALA A 125 4.31 -8.87 4.63
C ALA A 125 4.06 -7.37 4.35
N CYS A 126 4.93 -6.47 4.81
CA CYS A 126 4.76 -5.04 4.55
C CYS A 126 4.76 -4.72 3.04
N SER A 127 5.41 -5.54 2.22
CA SER A 127 5.38 -5.43 0.76
C SER A 127 3.99 -5.63 0.16
N ALA A 128 3.11 -6.41 0.80
CA ALA A 128 1.74 -6.60 0.34
C ALA A 128 0.86 -5.35 0.58
N LEU A 129 1.28 -4.45 1.49
CA LEU A 129 0.58 -3.21 1.80
C LEU A 129 0.88 -2.08 0.81
N VAL A 130 1.91 -2.24 -0.03
CA VAL A 130 2.33 -1.26 -1.05
C VAL A 130 1.99 -1.69 -2.47
N THR A 131 0.87 -2.41 -2.63
CA THR A 131 0.40 -2.88 -3.93
C THR A 131 -0.82 -2.11 -4.43
N ASP A 132 -1.12 -2.29 -5.71
CA ASP A 132 -2.32 -1.76 -6.35
C ASP A 132 -3.62 -2.34 -5.80
N ASP A 133 -3.56 -3.58 -5.33
CA ASP A 133 -4.65 -4.29 -4.69
C ASP A 133 -4.70 -3.92 -3.20
N LEU A 134 -5.77 -3.24 -2.82
CA LEU A 134 -5.93 -2.73 -1.46
C LEU A 134 -6.42 -3.79 -0.47
N THR A 135 -6.61 -5.04 -0.90
CA THR A 135 -7.23 -6.10 -0.07
C THR A 135 -6.50 -6.30 1.25
N ASP A 136 -5.19 -6.54 1.22
CA ASP A 136 -4.39 -6.75 2.43
C ASP A 136 -4.34 -5.51 3.33
N ALA A 137 -4.21 -4.33 2.71
CA ALA A 137 -4.22 -3.05 3.41
C ALA A 137 -5.57 -2.80 4.12
N ILE A 138 -6.70 -3.10 3.47
CA ILE A 138 -8.04 -2.94 4.03
C ILE A 138 -8.29 -3.93 5.17
N ILE A 139 -7.90 -5.19 5.00
CA ILE A 139 -8.02 -6.21 6.05
C ILE A 139 -7.23 -5.79 7.29
N CYS A 140 -5.98 -5.34 7.10
CA CYS A 140 -5.15 -4.88 8.20
C CYS A 140 -5.73 -3.62 8.86
N ALA A 141 -6.18 -2.62 8.09
CA ALA A 141 -6.80 -1.42 8.65
C ALA A 141 -8.08 -1.71 9.46
N LYS A 142 -8.90 -2.67 9.01
CA LYS A 142 -10.05 -3.17 9.79
C LYS A 142 -9.60 -3.77 11.13
N LYS A 143 -8.54 -4.58 11.11
CA LYS A 143 -7.96 -5.16 12.33
C LYS A 143 -7.46 -4.08 13.29
N ILE A 144 -6.77 -3.06 12.78
CA ILE A 144 -6.31 -1.90 13.56
C ILE A 144 -7.50 -1.24 14.26
N VAL A 145 -8.55 -0.84 13.52
CA VAL A 145 -9.73 -0.20 14.13
C VAL A 145 -10.34 -1.05 15.25
N LYS A 146 -10.37 -2.38 15.09
CA LYS A 146 -10.89 -3.29 16.11
C LYS A 146 -9.99 -3.36 17.35
N GLU A 147 -8.67 -3.43 17.18
CA GLU A 147 -7.71 -3.58 18.28
C GLU A 147 -7.40 -2.25 18.99
N THR A 148 -7.50 -1.12 18.30
CA THR A 148 -7.26 0.22 18.86
C THR A 148 -8.55 0.96 19.22
N GLU A 149 -9.69 0.25 19.21
CA GLU A 149 -11.03 0.79 19.54
C GLU A 149 -11.38 2.07 18.78
N GLY A 150 -10.99 2.15 17.51
CA GLY A 150 -11.30 3.29 16.63
C GLY A 150 -10.15 3.73 15.74
N MET A 151 -10.30 4.92 15.17
CA MET A 151 -9.35 5.49 14.20
C MET A 151 -8.20 6.31 14.83
N ASN A 152 -8.07 6.31 16.16
CA ASN A 152 -7.04 7.08 16.88
C ASN A 152 -5.60 6.69 16.57
N TYR A 153 -5.39 5.51 15.97
CA TYR A 153 -4.11 5.09 15.44
C TYR A 153 -3.57 6.07 14.39
N TRP A 154 -4.44 6.60 13.52
CA TRP A 154 -4.07 7.50 12.41
C TRP A 154 -4.08 8.96 12.85
N GLN A 155 -2.89 9.54 13.03
CA GLN A 155 -2.76 10.95 13.44
C GLN A 155 -3.25 11.92 12.35
N GLY A 156 -3.11 11.55 11.08
CA GLY A 156 -3.66 12.31 9.96
C GLY A 156 -5.19 12.40 10.03
N TRP A 157 -5.85 11.29 10.36
CA TRP A 157 -7.30 11.28 10.62
C TRP A 157 -7.67 12.12 11.84
N LYS A 158 -6.98 11.91 12.97
CA LYS A 158 -7.27 12.61 14.23
C LYS A 158 -7.22 14.13 14.07
N LYS A 159 -6.17 14.64 13.42
CA LYS A 159 -5.98 16.08 13.22
C LYS A 159 -6.94 16.69 12.20
N ASN A 160 -7.30 15.93 11.16
CA ASN A 160 -7.92 16.53 9.98
C ASN A 160 -9.36 16.10 9.73
N CYS A 161 -9.82 14.98 10.30
CA CYS A 161 -11.09 14.34 10.00
C CYS A 161 -11.98 14.18 11.24
N GLU A 162 -11.41 13.88 12.41
CA GLU A 162 -12.17 13.66 13.64
C GLU A 162 -13.05 14.87 13.99
N GLY A 163 -14.33 14.61 14.31
CA GLY A 163 -15.30 15.63 14.71
C GLY A 163 -15.74 16.60 13.60
N LYS A 164 -15.24 16.43 12.36
CA LYS A 164 -15.61 17.29 11.22
C LYS A 164 -16.67 16.65 10.34
N ASP A 165 -17.33 17.48 9.54
CA ASP A 165 -18.19 16.98 8.48
C ASP A 165 -17.37 16.29 7.39
N VAL A 166 -17.45 14.96 7.36
CA VAL A 166 -16.77 14.12 6.36
C VAL A 166 -17.69 13.74 5.18
N SER A 167 -18.89 14.30 5.09
CA SER A 167 -19.85 13.99 4.01
C SER A 167 -19.34 14.41 2.63
N GLU A 168 -18.57 15.49 2.55
CA GLU A 168 -17.98 16.01 1.31
C GLU A 168 -17.01 15.01 0.66
N TRP A 169 -16.34 14.15 1.45
CA TRP A 169 -15.40 13.14 0.94
C TRP A 169 -16.06 12.10 0.04
N LYS A 170 -17.35 11.85 0.21
CA LYS A 170 -18.14 10.96 -0.67
C LYS A 170 -19.07 11.72 -1.63
N LYS A 171 -19.07 13.05 -1.62
CA LYS A 171 -19.97 13.82 -2.47
C LYS A 171 -19.69 13.58 -3.94
N GLY A 172 -20.74 13.24 -4.69
CA GLY A 172 -20.71 13.13 -6.14
C GLY A 172 -20.06 11.88 -6.74
N CYS A 173 -19.54 10.92 -5.97
CA CYS A 173 -18.88 9.74 -6.56
C CYS A 173 -19.83 8.66 -7.10
N TRP A 174 -21.13 8.82 -6.88
CA TRP A 174 -22.20 7.91 -7.31
C TRP A 174 -23.04 8.52 -8.45
N ARG A 175 -22.66 9.69 -8.97
CA ARG A 175 -23.36 10.29 -10.12
C ARG A 175 -23.08 9.44 -11.37
N GLY A 176 -24.14 8.99 -12.03
CA GLY A 176 -24.09 8.15 -13.23
C GLY A 176 -24.18 6.63 -12.97
N GLU A 177 -24.31 6.20 -11.72
CA GLU A 177 -24.70 4.81 -11.40
C GLU A 177 -26.22 4.76 -11.35
N THR A 178 -26.85 4.36 -12.46
CA THR A 178 -28.26 4.01 -12.46
C THR A 178 -28.46 2.97 -11.36
N LYS A 179 -29.26 3.30 -10.35
CA LYS A 179 -29.67 2.32 -9.35
C LYS A 179 -30.48 1.25 -10.09
N LEU A 180 -29.83 0.16 -10.48
CA LEU A 180 -30.49 -1.11 -10.75
C LEU A 180 -30.96 -1.61 -9.38
N TYR A 181 -32.09 -1.07 -8.95
CA TYR A 181 -32.92 -1.71 -7.95
C TYR A 181 -33.44 -3.00 -8.60
N PHE A 182 -32.99 -4.14 -8.09
CA PHE A 182 -33.73 -5.40 -8.17
C PHE A 182 -34.51 -5.57 -6.86
#